data_AF-F9P726-F1
#
_entry.id   AF-F9P726-F1
#
_cell.length_a   1.000
_cell.length_b   1.000
_cell.length_c   1.000
_cell.angle_alpha   90.00
_cell.angle_beta   90.00
_cell.angle_gamma   90.00
#
_symmetry.space_group_name_H-M   'P 1'
#
loop_
_entity.id
_entity.type
_entity.pdbx_description
1 polymer ?
#
loop_
_entity_poly.entity_id
_entity_poly.type
_entity_poly.pdbx_seq_one_letter_code
_entity_poly.pdbx_strand_id
1 'polypeptide(L)'
;MENVRLVNSQANKDSLLQLGLNEKEIHRNVLRLSGGQQQRVAIARALASTAPIILADEPTGNLDEGTAMDIIEILIKSAKQKINV
;
A
#
# COMPACT_ATOMS: atom_id res chain seq x y z
N MET A 1 -7.51 -3.08 -8.46
CA MET A 1 -7.20 -4.52 -8.37
C MET A 1 -6.03 -4.90 -9.26
N GLU A 2 -6.06 -4.54 -10.54
CA GLU A 2 -5.01 -4.87 -11.51
C GLU A 2 -3.59 -4.58 -10.97
N ASN A 3 -3.37 -3.39 -10.40
CA ASN A 3 -2.05 -2.97 -9.93
C ASN A 3 -1.42 -3.86 -8.83
N VAL A 4 -2.21 -4.44 -7.93
CA VAL A 4 -1.70 -5.34 -6.88
C VAL A 4 -1.57 -6.76 -7.40
N ARG A 5 -2.48 -7.18 -8.30
CA ARG A 5 -2.42 -8.49 -8.94
C ARG A 5 -1.23 -8.69 -9.87
N LEU A 6 -0.62 -7.61 -10.36
CA LEU A 6 0.65 -7.65 -11.07
C LEU A 6 1.80 -8.22 -10.22
N VAL A 7 1.75 -8.08 -8.90
CA VAL A 7 2.81 -8.55 -7.99
C VAL A 7 2.45 -9.91 -7.39
N ASN A 8 1.16 -10.14 -7.13
CA ASN A 8 0.66 -11.41 -6.62
C ASN A 8 -0.75 -11.66 -7.16
N SER A 9 -0.91 -12.70 -7.99
CA SER A 9 -2.19 -13.04 -8.64
C SER A 9 -3.31 -13.39 -7.65
N GLN A 10 -2.95 -13.79 -6.43
CA GLN A 10 -3.87 -14.11 -5.33
C GLN A 10 -4.16 -12.90 -4.43
N ALA A 11 -3.66 -11.71 -4.75
CA ALA A 11 -3.90 -10.52 -3.94
C ALA A 11 -5.40 -10.18 -3.87
N ASN A 12 -5.87 -9.97 -2.64
CA ASN A 12 -7.25 -9.61 -2.32
C ASN A 12 -7.38 -8.08 -2.16
N LYS A 13 -8.56 -7.54 -2.49
CA LYS A 13 -8.91 -6.12 -2.31
C LYS A 13 -8.85 -5.68 -0.85
N ASP A 14 -9.00 -6.60 0.10
CA ASP A 14 -8.98 -6.31 1.53
C ASP A 14 -7.72 -5.57 1.97
N SER A 15 -6.56 -5.87 1.38
CA SER A 15 -5.33 -5.14 1.67
C SER A 15 -5.42 -3.68 1.25
N LEU A 16 -6.03 -3.36 0.10
CA LEU A 16 -6.22 -1.97 -0.34
C LEU A 16 -7.25 -1.22 0.52
N LEU A 17 -8.31 -1.90 0.92
CA LEU A 17 -9.33 -1.36 1.83
C LEU A 17 -8.72 -1.03 3.20
N GLN A 18 -7.91 -1.93 3.76
CA GLN A 18 -7.18 -1.73 5.02
C GLN A 18 -6.20 -0.56 4.96
N LEU A 19 -5.70 -0.23 3.77
CA LEU A 19 -4.81 0.88 3.53
C LEU A 19 -5.55 2.21 3.30
N GLY A 20 -6.88 2.21 3.37
CA GLY A 20 -7.71 3.42 3.28
C GLY A 20 -8.15 3.79 1.86
N LEU A 21 -7.99 2.91 0.86
CA LEU A 21 -8.65 3.11 -0.43
C LEU A 21 -10.10 2.64 -0.35
N ASN A 22 -11.00 3.38 -0.98
CA ASN A 22 -12.39 2.94 -1.13
C ASN A 22 -12.59 2.07 -2.39
N GLU A 23 -13.76 1.43 -2.49
CA GLU A 23 -14.12 0.55 -3.62
C GLU A 23 -13.96 1.23 -4.99
N LYS A 24 -14.29 2.52 -5.12
CA LYS A 24 -14.16 3.24 -6.39
C LYS A 24 -12.70 3.47 -6.77
N GLU A 25 -11.85 3.78 -5.80
CA GLU A 25 -10.42 4.04 -5.99
C GLU A 25 -9.66 2.77 -6.35
N ILE A 26 -10.04 1.62 -5.79
CA ILE A 26 -9.44 0.31 -6.08
C ILE A 26 -9.52 -0.04 -7.57
N HIS A 27 -10.58 0.37 -8.25
CA HIS A 27 -10.79 0.11 -9.68
C HIS A 27 -10.31 1.24 -10.60
N ARG A 28 -9.85 2.36 -10.03
CA ARG A 28 -9.38 3.51 -10.81
C ARG A 28 -7.96 3.24 -11.34
N ASN A 29 -7.65 3.84 -12.49
CA ASN A 29 -6.27 3.87 -12.99
C ASN A 29 -5.39 4.58 -11.96
N VAL A 30 -4.24 3.99 -11.59
CA VAL A 30 -3.33 4.52 -10.56
C VAL A 30 -2.83 5.92 -10.89
N LEU A 31 -2.59 6.22 -12.17
CA LEU A 31 -2.15 7.55 -12.60
C LEU A 31 -3.23 8.63 -12.41
N ARG A 32 -4.47 8.24 -12.06
CA ARG A 32 -5.59 9.15 -11.76
C ARG A 32 -5.91 9.25 -10.27
N LEU A 33 -5.12 8.63 -9.40
CA LEU A 33 -5.24 8.72 -7.95
C LEU A 33 -4.43 9.92 -7.43
N SER A 34 -4.76 10.43 -6.22
CA SER A 34 -3.93 11.43 -5.54
C SER A 34 -2.55 10.87 -5.19
N GLY A 35 -1.55 11.71 -4.92
CA GLY A 35 -0.21 11.25 -4.53
C GLY A 35 -0.24 10.28 -3.34
N GLY A 36 -0.99 10.62 -2.29
CA GLY A 36 -1.20 9.72 -1.14
C GLY A 36 -1.87 8.40 -1.47
N GLN A 37 -2.85 8.41 -2.37
CA GLN A 37 -3.51 7.18 -2.82
C GLN A 37 -2.56 6.31 -3.67
N GLN A 38 -1.73 6.92 -4.53
CA GLN A 38 -0.69 6.22 -5.29
C GLN A 38 0.32 5.57 -4.34
N GLN A 39 0.74 6.29 -3.29
CA GLN A 39 1.62 5.76 -2.24
C GLN A 39 1.01 4.54 -1.55
N ARG A 40 -0.27 4.62 -1.14
CA ARG A 40 -1.00 3.50 -0.52
C ARG A 40 -1.06 2.29 -1.44
N VAL A 41 -1.26 2.47 -2.75
CA VAL A 41 -1.22 1.37 -3.73
C VAL A 41 0.20 0.78 -3.85
N ALA A 42 1.25 1.62 -3.86
CA ALA A 42 2.63 1.14 -3.91
C ALA A 42 2.98 0.30 -2.67
N ILE A 43 2.54 0.71 -1.49
CA ILE A 43 2.70 -0.05 -0.25
C ILE A 43 1.90 -1.35 -0.31
N ALA A 44 0.64 -1.32 -0.78
CA ALA A 44 -0.15 -2.53 -0.97
C ALA A 44 0.55 -3.57 -1.85
N ARG A 45 1.18 -3.11 -2.94
CA ARG A 45 1.98 -3.94 -3.85
C ARG A 45 3.19 -4.54 -3.15
N ALA A 46 3.92 -3.73 -2.38
CA ALA A 46 5.08 -4.20 -1.62
C ALA A 46 4.68 -5.25 -0.56
N LEU A 47 3.56 -5.04 0.12
CA LEU A 47 3.04 -5.95 1.15
C LEU A 47 2.49 -7.26 0.57
N ALA A 48 1.87 -7.21 -0.61
CA ALA A 48 1.39 -8.39 -1.32
C ALA A 48 2.53 -9.27 -1.89
N SER A 49 3.74 -8.71 -1.98
CA SER A 49 4.93 -9.42 -2.42
C SER A 49 5.39 -10.46 -1.39
N THR A 50 5.83 -11.61 -1.89
CA THR A 50 6.49 -12.67 -1.09
C THR A 50 7.94 -12.33 -0.73
N ALA A 51 8.45 -11.16 -1.14
CA ALA A 51 9.77 -10.70 -0.77
C ALA A 51 9.94 -10.66 0.77
N PRO A 52 11.08 -11.17 1.30
CA PRO A 52 11.33 -11.21 2.73
C PRO A 52 11.64 -9.82 3.32
N ILE A 53 12.06 -8.88 2.47
CA ILE A 53 12.47 -7.52 2.86
C ILE A 53 11.73 -6.52 1.99
N ILE A 54 11.26 -5.44 2.61
CA ILE A 54 10.74 -4.25 1.93
C ILE A 54 11.67 -3.10 2.30
N LEU A 55 12.27 -2.47 1.29
CA LEU A 55 13.00 -1.21 1.45
C LEU A 55 12.09 -0.06 1.06
N ALA A 56 11.95 0.90 1.97
CA ALA A 56 11.12 2.07 1.78
C ALA A 56 12.04 3.30 1.74
N ASP A 57 12.30 3.83 0.55
CA ASP A 57 13.02 5.09 0.35
C ASP A 57 12.01 6.23 0.24
N GLU A 58 12.13 7.23 1.10
CA GLU A 58 11.18 8.35 1.27
C GLU A 58 9.69 7.94 1.19
N PRO A 59 9.20 7.00 2.02
CA PRO A 59 7.84 6.48 1.92
C PRO A 59 6.74 7.50 2.22
N THR A 60 7.09 8.70 2.66
CA THR A 60 6.17 9.80 2.94
C THR A 60 6.43 11.02 2.05
N GLY A 61 7.28 10.89 1.03
CA GLY A 61 7.62 11.98 0.12
C GLY A 61 6.39 12.56 -0.58
N ASN A 62 6.30 13.89 -0.65
CA ASN A 62 5.20 14.63 -1.29
C ASN A 62 3.80 14.37 -0.71
N LEU A 63 3.71 13.89 0.54
CA LEU A 63 2.45 13.71 1.25
C LEU A 63 2.21 14.84 2.26
N ASP A 64 0.95 15.16 2.51
CA ASP A 64 0.59 15.98 3.68
C ASP A 64 0.85 15.22 4.98
N GLU A 65 0.98 15.96 6.09
CA GLU A 65 1.34 15.40 7.40
C GLU A 65 0.40 14.27 7.86
N GLY A 66 -0.91 14.43 7.66
CA GLY A 66 -1.89 13.42 8.04
C GLY A 66 -1.71 12.14 7.24
N THR A 67 -1.62 12.26 5.91
CA THR A 67 -1.38 11.11 5.04
C THR A 67 -0.02 10.44 5.33
N ALA A 68 1.02 11.21 5.62
CA ALA A 68 2.34 10.66 5.96
C ALA A 68 2.29 9.81 7.23
N MET A 69 1.58 10.26 8.26
CA MET A 69 1.43 9.54 9.52
C MET A 69 0.69 8.20 9.32
N ASP A 70 -0.41 8.21 8.56
CA ASP A 70 -1.15 7.00 8.21
C ASP A 70 -0.26 5.97 7.52
N ILE A 71 0.56 6.41 6.56
CA ILE A 71 1.50 5.55 5.84
C ILE A 71 2.53 4.92 6.78
N ILE A 72 3.09 5.70 7.70
CA ILE A 72 4.06 5.19 8.68
C ILE A 72 3.41 4.12 9.57
N GLU A 73 2.19 4.38 10.08
CA GLU A 73 1.49 3.42 10.94
C GLU A 73 1.24 2.09 10.22
N ILE A 74 0.82 2.17 8.95
CA ILE A 74 0.65 1.01 8.08
C ILE A 74 1.94 0.20 7.98
N LEU A 75 3.06 0.85 7.66
CA LEU A 75 4.35 0.16 7.48
C LEU A 75 4.81 -0.52 8.77
N ILE A 76 4.66 0.15 9.92
CA ILE A 76 4.98 -0.41 11.24
C ILE A 76 4.10 -1.64 11.54
N LYS A 77 2.78 -1.53 11.32
CA LYS A 77 1.83 -2.62 11.58
C LYS A 77 2.15 -3.84 10.72
N SER A 78 2.43 -3.63 9.43
CA SER A 78 2.77 -4.71 8.51
C SER A 78 4.13 -5.36 8.81
N ALA A 79 5.13 -4.58 9.22
CA ALA A 79 6.43 -5.11 9.64
C ALA A 79 6.28 -6.04 10.85
N LYS A 80 5.49 -5.63 11.86
CA LYS A 80 5.21 -6.46 13.05
C LYS A 80 4.49 -7.77 12.70
N GLN A 81 3.55 -7.74 11.76
CA GLN A 81 2.85 -8.95 11.32
C GLN A 81 3.77 -9.94 10.60
N LYS A 82 4.70 -9.48 9.77
CA LYS A 82 5.68 -10.36 9.09
C LYS A 82 6.71 -10.97 10.05
N ILE A 83 7.01 -10.32 11.18
CA ILE A 83 7.97 -10.81 12.18
C ILE A 83 7.38 -11.92 13.07
N ASN A 84 6.06 -12.00 13.20
CA ASN A 84 5.37 -13.00 14.02
C ASN A 84 5.03 -14.30 13.26
N VAL A 85 5.78 -14.64 12.21
CA VAL A 85 5.62 -15.85 11.38
C VAL A 85 6.86 -16.72 11.49
#